data_AF-A0A2P8AV38-F1
#
_entry.id   AF-A0A2P8AV38-F1
#
_cell.length_a   1.000
_cell.length_b   1.000
_cell.length_c   1.000
_cell.angle_alpha   90.00
_cell.angle_beta   90.00
_cell.angle_gamma   90.00
#
_symmetry.space_group_name_H-M   'P 1'
#
loop_
_entity.id
_entity.type
_entity.pdbx_description
1 polymer ?
#
loop_
_entity_poly.entity_id
_entity_poly.type
_entity_poly.pdbx_seq_one_letter_code
_entity_poly.pdbx_strand_id
1 'polypeptide(L)' 'MRVRVIYRRDRYLRGVVWRETTAPEWQKVLPVGDVTEVTIDLSKDNVFFGVRAVDRAGHRSPVAFPKPGS' A
#
# COMPACT_ATOMS: atom_id res chain seq x y z
N MET A 1 -1.56 -11.84 4.55
CA MET A 1 -2.34 -10.78 5.23
C MET A 1 -3.30 -10.14 4.21
N ARG A 2 -4.58 -9.90 4.54
CA ARG A 2 -5.52 -9.23 3.61
C ARG A 2 -5.51 -7.71 3.85
N VAL A 3 -5.16 -6.92 2.84
CA VAL A 3 -5.13 -5.45 2.94
C VAL A 3 -6.28 -4.87 2.11
N ARG A 4 -7.33 -4.42 2.80
CA ARG A 4 -8.42 -3.70 2.14
C ARG A 4 -8.06 -2.22 2.05
N VAL A 5 -7.98 -1.70 0.83
CA VAL A 5 -7.65 -0.30 0.57
C VAL A 5 -8.93 0.44 0.19
N ILE A 6 -9.54 1.16 1.12
CA ILE A 6 -10.74 1.93 0.79
C ILE A 6 -10.31 3.35 0.41
N TYR A 7 -10.22 3.62 -0.90
CA TYR A 7 -10.02 4.97 -1.43
C TYR A 7 -11.12 5.28 -2.45
N ARG A 8 -11.75 6.45 -2.34
CA ARG A 8 -13.05 6.77 -2.97
C ARG A 8 -12.92 7.63 -4.24
N ARG A 9 -11.95 7.33 -5.12
CA ARG A 9 -11.79 7.99 -6.45
C ARG A 9 -11.14 7.05 -7.49
N ASP A 10 -11.88 6.71 -8.55
CA ASP A 10 -11.52 5.87 -9.72
C ASP A 10 -10.49 6.50 -10.70
N ARG A 11 -9.48 7.24 -10.21
CA ARG A 11 -8.49 7.89 -11.11
C ARG A 11 -7.02 7.63 -10.76
N TYR A 12 -6.75 6.82 -9.75
CA TYR A 12 -5.39 6.58 -9.28
C TYR A 12 -5.08 5.09 -9.26
N LEU A 13 -3.94 4.73 -9.84
CA LEU A 13 -3.32 3.43 -9.62
C LEU A 13 -2.90 3.34 -8.16
N ARG A 14 -2.96 2.15 -7.58
CA ARG A 14 -2.59 1.95 -6.18
C ARG A 14 -1.31 1.15 -6.11
N GLY A 15 -0.51 1.44 -5.09
CA GLY A 15 0.70 0.71 -4.79
C GLY A 15 0.76 0.41 -3.30
N VAL A 16 1.10 -0.83 -2.97
CA VAL A 16 1.43 -1.22 -1.61
C VAL A 16 2.93 -1.06 -1.43
N VAL A 17 3.34 -0.41 -0.35
CA VAL A 17 4.74 -0.25 0.02
C VAL A 17 5.00 -0.97 1.33
N TRP A 18 6.19 -1.54 1.47
CA TRP A 18 6.63 -2.09 2.74
C TRP A 18 8.10 -1.83 2.98
N ARG A 19 8.45 -1.87 4.25
CA ARG A 19 9.82 -1.74 4.76
C ARG A 19 10.01 -2.69 5.92
N GLU A 20 11.25 -3.12 6.12
CA GLU A 20 11.63 -3.83 7.35
C GLU A 20 11.48 -2.92 8.56
N THR A 21 11.28 -3.49 9.74
CA THR A 21 11.14 -2.74 11.00
C THR A 21 12.38 -1.93 11.35
N THR A 22 13.54 -2.35 10.83
CA THR A 22 14.86 -1.71 11.01
C THR A 22 15.15 -0.63 9.97
N ALA A 23 14.35 -0.54 8.91
CA ALA A 23 14.60 0.39 7.80
C ALA A 23 13.90 1.75 8.02
N PRO A 24 14.63 2.88 7.86
CA PRO A 24 14.02 4.21 7.95
C PRO A 24 13.14 4.53 6.73
N GLU A 25 13.42 3.95 5.57
CA GLU A 25 12.75 4.25 4.30
C GLU A 25 11.91 3.08 3.75
N TRP A 26 10.99 3.38 2.83
CA TRP A 26 10.22 2.37 2.10
C TRP A 26 11.10 1.63 1.09
N GLN A 27 11.27 0.32 1.27
CA GLN A 27 12.23 -0.46 0.47
C GLN A 27 11.58 -1.18 -0.72
N LYS A 28 10.30 -1.52 -0.62
CA LYS A 28 9.61 -2.32 -1.63
C LYS A 28 8.28 -1.68 -2.00
N VAL A 29 7.94 -1.82 -3.28
CA VAL A 29 6.71 -1.28 -3.88
C VAL A 29 6.10 -2.36 -4.75
N LEU A 30 4.84 -2.70 -4.49
CA LEU A 30 4.00 -3.53 -5.35
C LEU A 30 2.93 -2.65 -5.99
N PRO A 31 3.01 -2.34 -7.30
CA PRO A 31 1.93 -1.70 -8.01
C PRO A 31 0.76 -2.70 -8.15
N VAL A 32 -0.40 -2.36 -7.59
CA VAL A 32 -1.60 -3.21 -7.58
C VAL A 32 -2.66 -2.74 -8.59
N GLY A 33 -2.42 -1.61 -9.27
CA GLY A 33 -3.32 -1.08 -10.28
C GLY A 33 -4.57 -0.42 -9.69
N ASP A 34 -5.64 -0.36 -10.48
CA ASP A 34 -6.92 0.26 -10.07
C ASP A 34 -7.82 -0.78 -9.37
N VAL A 35 -7.43 -1.19 -8.17
CA VAL A 35 -8.16 -2.19 -7.37
C VAL A 35 -8.55 -1.62 -6.02
N THR A 36 -9.74 -1.94 -5.54
CA THR A 36 -10.23 -1.54 -4.21
C THR A 36 -9.79 -2.50 -3.10
N GLU A 37 -9.41 -3.73 -3.45
CA GLU A 37 -8.95 -4.73 -2.50
C GLU A 37 -7.78 -5.51 -3.09
N VAL A 38 -6.74 -5.75 -2.29
CA VAL A 38 -5.62 -6.60 -2.69
C VAL A 38 -5.20 -7.50 -1.54
N THR A 39 -4.98 -8.77 -1.85
CA THR A 39 -4.45 -9.74 -0.88
C THR A 39 -2.97 -9.96 -1.17
N ILE A 40 -2.12 -9.79 -0.16
CA ILE A 40 -0.68 -9.98 -0.29
C ILE A 40 -0.24 -11.01 0.73
N ASP A 41 0.48 -12.02 0.25
CA ASP A 41 1.05 -13.04 1.10
C ASP A 41 2.40 -12.60 1.65
N LEU A 42 2.35 -11.69 2.62
CA LEU A 42 3.53 -11.16 3.32
C LEU A 42 3.29 -11.28 4.82
N SER A 43 4.28 -11.82 5.54
CA SER A 43 4.27 -11.89 7.01
C SER A 43 4.35 -10.46 7.58
N LYS A 44 3.53 -10.17 8.59
CA LYS A 44 3.48 -8.88 9.27
C LYS A 44 4.51 -8.74 10.38
N ASP A 45 5.17 -9.84 10.74
CA ASP A 45 5.95 -9.91 11.97
C ASP A 45 7.21 -9.04 11.92
N ASN A 46 7.74 -8.77 10.72
CA ASN A 46 9.01 -8.07 10.52
C ASN A 46 8.94 -6.84 9.62
N VAL A 47 7.75 -6.41 9.19
CA VAL A 47 7.62 -5.33 8.22
C VAL A 47 6.49 -4.35 8.54
N PHE A 48 6.73 -3.08 8.23
CA PHE A 48 5.70 -2.06 8.18
C PHE A 48 5.10 -2.03 6.77
N PHE A 49 3.77 -1.93 6.69
CA PHE A 49 3.04 -1.77 5.44
C PHE A 49 2.41 -0.39 5.34
N GLY A 50 2.35 0.10 4.12
CA GLY A 50 1.62 1.30 3.77
C GLY A 50 1.03 1.20 2.38
N VAL A 51 0.06 2.05 2.10
CA VAL A 51 -0.61 2.12 0.81
C VAL A 51 -0.50 3.53 0.29
N ARG A 52 -0.13 3.67 -0.99
CA ARG A 52 -0.10 4.96 -1.68
C ARG A 52 -0.85 4.90 -3.00
N ALA A 53 -1.44 6.02 -3.37
CA ALA A 53 -2.00 6.23 -4.70
C ALA A 53 -0.93 6.83 -5.61
N VAL A 54 -0.97 6.46 -6.89
CA VAL A 54 -0.12 6.96 -7.96
C VAL A 54 -1.03 7.36 -9.11
N ASP A 55 -0.92 8.59 -9.60
CA ASP A 55 -1.71 9.00 -10.77
C ASP A 55 -1.09 8.49 -12.08
N ARG A 56 -1.80 8.69 -13.20
CA ARG A 56 -1.29 8.32 -14.53
C ARG A 56 -0.06 9.14 -14.96
N ALA A 57 0.20 10.27 -14.30
CA ALA A 57 1.38 11.11 -14.53
C ALA A 57 2.58 10.71 -13.63
N GLY A 58 2.41 9.76 -12.72
CA GLY A 58 3.44 9.26 -11.80
C GLY A 58 3.52 9.98 -10.45
N HIS A 59 2.63 10.94 -10.14
CA HIS A 59 2.60 11.61 -8.84
C HIS A 59 2.10 10.67 -7.75
N ARG A 60 2.79 10.69 -6.60
CA ARG A 60 2.57 9.75 -5.50
C ARG A 60 1.93 10.47 -4.32
N SER A 61 0.84 9.92 -3.79
CA SER A 61 0.25 10.42 -2.55
C SER A 61 1.13 10.07 -1.34
N PRO A 62 0.94 10.76 -0.20
CA PRO A 62 1.42 10.28 1.09
C PRO A 62 0.95 8.83 1.34
N VAL A 63 1.78 8.09 2.07
CA VAL A 63 1.50 6.70 2.43
C VAL A 63 0.49 6.67 3.57
N ALA A 64 -0.60 5.95 3.39
CA ALA A 64 -1.60 5.68 4.42
C ALA A 64 -1.37 4.30 5.05
N PHE A 65 -1.49 4.21 6.37
CA PHE A 65 -1.42 2.94 7.08
C PHE A 65 -2.77 2.22 7.02
N PRO A 66 -2.78 0.91 6.72
CA PRO A 66 -4.01 0.13 6.75
C PRO A 66 -4.55 0.07 8.19
N LYS A 67 -5.84 0.34 8.35
CA LYS A 67 -6.51 0.14 9.63
C LYS A 67 -6.86 -1.35 9.80
N PRO A 68 -6.68 -1.93 11.00
CA PRO A 68 -7.20 -3.26 11.28
C PRO A 68 -8.70 -3.30 10.98
N GLY A 69 -9.16 -4.29 10.21
CA GLY A 69 -10.57 -4.63 10.18
C GLY A 69 -10.90 -5.26 11.52
N SER A 70 -11.71 -4.57 12.32
CA SER A 70 -12.39 -5.12 13.50
C SER A 70 -13.32 -6.25 13.10
#